data_AF-A0A455U760-F1
#
_entry.id   AF-A0A455U760-F1
#
_cell.length_a   1.000
_cell.length_b   1.000
_cell.length_c   1.000
_cell.angle_alpha   90.00
_cell.angle_beta   90.00
_cell.angle_gamma   90.00
#
_symmetry.space_group_name_H-M   'P 1'
#
loop_
_entity.id
_entity.type
_entity.pdbx_description
1 polymer ?
#
loop_
_entity_poly.entity_id
_entity_poly.type
_entity_poly.pdbx_seq_one_letter_code
_entity_poly.pdbx_strand_id
1 'polypeptide(L)'
;MPCWANSNCRLKGAPHTFDVEGLRCDLERIRQARHPVAVPVFDRPLDLARAGGRLIALEQRIVIVEGNYLLLDRSPWRELRPLFDWTLFLEVDDAVLVERLIDRWLEMGQDRAGRWRAPITKICSTLN
;
A
#
# COMPACT_ATOMS: atom_id res chain seq x y z
N MET A 1 16.90 11.25 -11.51
CA MET A 1 17.49 10.92 -10.19
C MET A 1 16.41 10.26 -9.36
N PRO A 2 16.56 8.99 -8.92
CA PRO A 2 15.56 8.32 -8.09
C PRO A 2 15.42 9.00 -6.71
N CYS A 3 14.21 9.04 -6.17
CA CYS A 3 13.88 9.76 -4.93
C CYS A 3 14.57 9.19 -3.67
N TRP A 4 15.06 7.95 -3.70
CA TRP A 4 15.74 7.34 -2.56
C TRP A 4 17.11 7.93 -2.25
N ALA A 5 17.68 8.75 -3.15
CA ALA A 5 19.01 9.35 -2.99
C ALA A 5 19.00 10.78 -2.39
N ASN A 6 17.87 11.28 -1.89
CA ASN A 6 17.78 12.65 -1.35
C ASN A 6 17.35 12.67 0.13
N SER A 7 18.10 13.40 0.96
CA SER A 7 17.99 13.48 2.44
C SER A 7 16.70 14.14 2.98
N ASN A 8 15.61 14.17 2.19
CA ASN A 8 14.34 14.82 2.52
C ASN A 8 13.14 13.86 2.62
N CYS A 9 13.37 12.54 2.70
CA CYS A 9 12.34 11.51 2.94
C CYS A 9 11.87 11.51 4.41
N ARG A 10 11.24 12.61 4.87
CA ARG A 10 10.62 12.69 6.21
C ARG A 10 9.16 12.20 6.27
N LEU A 11 8.58 11.78 5.14
CA LEU A 11 7.18 11.34 5.05
C LEU A 11 7.10 9.86 4.67
N LYS A 12 7.41 8.97 5.64
CA LYS A 12 7.15 7.54 5.47
C LYS A 12 5.67 7.33 5.16
N GLY A 13 5.39 6.57 4.10
CA GLY A 13 4.04 6.21 3.71
C GLY A 13 3.33 7.25 2.83
N ALA A 14 4.01 8.24 2.27
CA ALA A 14 3.45 9.13 1.25
C ALA A 14 3.32 8.42 -0.12
N PRO A 15 2.41 8.84 -1.02
CA PRO A 15 2.17 8.09 -2.27
C PRO A 15 3.42 7.95 -3.17
N HIS A 16 4.36 8.90 -3.13
CA HIS A 16 5.58 8.88 -3.93
C HIS A 16 6.68 7.98 -3.35
N THR A 17 6.49 7.40 -2.15
CA THR A 17 7.46 6.48 -1.54
C THR A 17 7.23 5.02 -1.92
N PHE A 18 6.20 4.73 -2.73
CA PHE A 18 5.87 3.38 -3.18
C PHE A 18 6.29 3.15 -4.63
N ASP A 19 6.69 1.92 -4.93
CA ASP A 19 6.97 1.45 -6.28
C ASP A 19 5.68 1.02 -6.98
N VAL A 20 4.95 2.00 -7.51
CA VAL A 20 3.67 1.77 -8.23
C VAL A 20 3.89 0.96 -9.51
N GLU A 21 5.03 1.17 -10.16
CA GLU A 21 5.37 0.49 -11.41
C GLU A 21 5.71 -0.99 -11.18
N GLY A 22 6.44 -1.30 -10.10
CA GLY A 22 6.66 -2.68 -9.66
C GLY A 22 5.34 -3.40 -9.37
N LEU A 23 4.41 -2.74 -8.65
CA LEU A 23 3.08 -3.29 -8.41
C LEU A 23 2.31 -3.53 -9.71
N ARG A 24 2.33 -2.58 -10.66
CA ARG A 24 1.70 -2.72 -11.98
C ARG A 24 2.22 -3.97 -12.71
N CYS A 25 3.54 -4.14 -12.76
CA CYS A 25 4.18 -5.27 -13.41
C CYS A 25 3.78 -6.61 -12.77
N ASP A 26 3.71 -6.68 -11.45
CA ASP A 26 3.31 -7.90 -10.75
C ASP A 26 1.84 -8.25 -11.01
N LEU A 27 0.93 -7.26 -10.99
CA LEU A 27 -0.48 -7.48 -11.30
C LEU A 27 -0.70 -7.96 -12.74
N GLU A 28 0.00 -7.38 -13.71
CA GLU A 28 -0.05 -7.82 -15.10
C GLU A 28 0.44 -9.26 -15.26
N ARG A 29 1.55 -9.61 -14.59
CA ARG A 29 2.10 -10.98 -14.60
C ARG A 29 1.15 -11.99 -13.99
N ILE A 30 0.51 -11.65 -12.86
CA ILE A 30 -0.48 -12.51 -12.21
C ILE A 30 -1.68 -12.75 -13.15
N ARG A 31 -2.18 -11.69 -13.80
CA ARG A 31 -3.36 -11.78 -14.66
C ARG A 31 -3.12 -12.60 -15.93
N GLN A 32 -1.88 -12.65 -16.41
CA GLN A 32 -1.48 -13.40 -17.61
C GLN A 32 -0.76 -14.72 -17.27
N ALA A 33 -0.75 -15.12 -15.99
CA ALA A 33 0.09 -16.21 -15.50
C ALA A 33 -0.24 -17.55 -16.16
N ARG A 34 0.80 -18.21 -16.69
CA ARG A 34 0.77 -19.63 -17.10
C ARG A 34 1.61 -20.52 -16.18
N HIS A 35 2.34 -19.89 -15.26
CA HIS A 35 3.19 -20.49 -14.25
C HIS A 35 3.07 -19.68 -12.95
N PRO A 36 3.42 -20.24 -11.78
CA PRO A 36 3.43 -19.49 -10.53
C PRO A 36 4.25 -18.19 -10.63
N VAL A 37 3.71 -17.09 -10.10
CA VAL A 37 4.32 -15.76 -10.17
C VAL A 37 4.94 -15.41 -8.82
N ALA A 38 6.23 -15.10 -8.83
CA ALA A 38 6.93 -14.61 -7.65
C ALA A 38 6.66 -13.12 -7.46
N VAL A 39 6.17 -12.74 -6.28
CA VAL A 39 5.88 -11.35 -5.88
C VAL A 39 6.75 -10.94 -4.69
N PRO A 40 7.13 -9.66 -4.60
CA PRO A 40 7.93 -9.14 -3.49
C PRO A 40 7.12 -9.16 -2.19
N VAL A 41 7.80 -9.37 -1.07
CA VAL A 41 7.20 -9.27 0.27
C VAL A 41 7.95 -8.23 1.07
N PHE A 42 7.19 -7.34 1.70
CA PHE A 42 7.76 -6.39 2.65
C PHE A 42 7.94 -7.07 4.01
N ASP A 43 9.19 -7.22 4.44
CA ASP A 43 9.56 -7.83 5.71
C ASP A 43 9.60 -6.73 6.79
N ARG A 44 8.53 -6.64 7.61
CA ARG A 44 8.36 -5.56 8.61
C ARG A 44 9.47 -5.52 9.67
N PRO A 45 9.95 -6.65 10.23
CA PRO A 45 11.10 -6.67 11.13
C PRO A 45 12.39 -6.09 10.53
N LEU A 46 12.56 -6.21 9.21
CA LEU A 46 13.78 -5.79 8.52
C LEU A 46 13.65 -4.45 7.77
N ASP A 47 12.45 -3.86 7.70
CA ASP A 47 12.12 -2.64 6.90
C ASP A 47 12.59 -2.75 5.43
N LEU A 48 12.61 -3.97 4.88
CA LEU A 48 13.16 -4.27 3.54
C LEU A 48 12.16 -5.06 2.67
N ALA A 49 12.07 -4.68 1.40
CA ALA A 49 11.34 -5.45 0.39
C ALA A 49 12.22 -6.60 -0.12
N ARG A 50 11.82 -7.85 0.15
CA ARG A 50 12.49 -9.05 -0.35
C ARG A 50 11.90 -9.45 -1.70
N ALA A 51 12.71 -9.43 -2.76
CA ALA A 51 12.32 -9.92 -4.08
C ALA A 51 11.95 -11.42 -4.00
N GLY A 52 10.81 -11.79 -4.57
CA GLY A 52 10.33 -13.19 -4.63
C GLY A 52 9.92 -13.81 -3.29
N GLY A 53 9.49 -13.00 -2.31
CA GLY A 53 9.15 -13.48 -0.97
C GLY A 53 7.88 -14.35 -0.88
N ARG A 54 7.03 -14.34 -1.91
CA ARG A 54 5.84 -15.21 -2.04
C ARG A 54 5.67 -15.66 -3.48
N LEU A 55 5.15 -16.88 -3.65
CA LEU A 55 4.68 -17.39 -4.93
C LEU A 55 3.15 -17.39 -4.93
N ILE A 56 2.58 -16.77 -5.96
CA ILE A 56 1.16 -16.86 -6.27
C ILE A 56 0.99 -18.02 -7.26
N ALA A 57 0.32 -19.07 -6.80
CA ALA A 57 0.11 -20.29 -7.58
C ALA A 57 -1.14 -20.17 -8.47
N LEU A 58 -1.23 -20.98 -9.52
CA LEU A 58 -2.29 -20.84 -10.53
C LEU A 58 -3.69 -21.22 -10.00
N GLU A 59 -3.75 -22.01 -8.93
CA GLU A 59 -4.98 -22.35 -8.22
C GLU A 59 -5.55 -21.16 -7.42
N GLN A 60 -4.76 -20.12 -7.15
CA GLN A 60 -5.21 -18.91 -6.46
C GLN A 60 -5.97 -18.01 -7.45
N ARG A 61 -7.29 -18.17 -7.48
CA ARG A 61 -8.16 -17.46 -8.44
C ARG A 61 -8.53 -16.03 -8.00
N ILE A 62 -8.35 -15.70 -6.74
CA ILE A 62 -8.70 -14.41 -6.16
C ILE A 62 -7.47 -13.81 -5.50
N VAL A 63 -7.13 -12.59 -5.91
CA VAL A 63 -6.04 -11.81 -5.31
C VAL A 63 -6.64 -10.56 -4.69
N ILE A 64 -6.42 -10.39 -3.38
CA ILE A 64 -6.83 -9.19 -2.65
C ILE A 64 -5.62 -8.27 -2.56
N VAL A 65 -5.77 -7.06 -3.08
CA VAL A 65 -4.75 -6.01 -3.01
C VAL A 65 -5.26 -4.93 -2.06
N GLU A 66 -4.54 -4.72 -0.96
CA GLU A 66 -4.88 -3.74 0.08
C GLU A 66 -3.87 -2.60 0.08
N GLY A 67 -4.36 -1.37 0.15
CA GLY A 67 -3.50 -0.20 0.27
C GLY A 67 -4.26 1.13 0.23
N ASN A 68 -3.70 2.15 0.87
CA ASN A 68 -4.35 3.47 1.02
C ASN A 68 -4.49 4.24 -0.29
N TYR A 69 -3.64 3.95 -1.28
CA TYR A 69 -3.48 4.76 -2.50
C TYR A 69 -4.05 4.11 -3.76
N LEU A 70 -4.60 2.90 -3.67
CA LEU A 70 -5.05 2.11 -4.84
C LEU A 70 -6.16 2.80 -5.65
N LEU A 71 -6.95 3.66 -5.01
CA LEU A 71 -8.03 4.41 -5.66
C LEU A 71 -7.69 5.88 -5.91
N LEU A 72 -6.46 6.30 -5.63
CA LEU A 72 -6.00 7.67 -5.81
C LEU A 72 -6.11 8.09 -7.28
N ASP A 73 -6.90 9.14 -7.56
CA ASP A 73 -7.12 9.66 -8.91
C ASP A 73 -5.96 10.56 -9.40
N ARG A 74 -4.74 10.05 -9.31
CA ARG A 74 -3.51 10.72 -9.77
C ARG A 74 -2.55 9.69 -10.37
N SER A 75 -1.83 10.07 -11.43
CA SER A 75 -0.74 9.24 -11.94
C SER A 75 0.38 9.13 -10.89
N PRO A 76 1.04 7.97 -10.77
CA PRO A 76 0.83 6.74 -11.54
C PRO A 76 -0.29 5.83 -11.00
N TRP A 77 -0.85 6.10 -9.81
CA TRP A 77 -1.83 5.24 -9.14
C TRP A 77 -3.10 4.98 -9.96
N ARG A 78 -3.62 6.00 -10.64
CA ARG A 78 -4.82 5.89 -11.49
C ARG A 78 -4.66 4.84 -12.61
N GLU A 79 -3.43 4.60 -13.07
CA GLU A 79 -3.13 3.66 -14.15
C GLU A 79 -3.31 2.20 -13.71
N LEU A 80 -3.37 1.92 -12.40
CA LEU A 80 -3.66 0.59 -11.88
C LEU A 80 -5.14 0.21 -11.97
N ARG A 81 -6.07 1.18 -12.09
CA ARG A 81 -7.52 0.92 -12.07
C ARG A 81 -7.98 -0.17 -13.05
N PRO A 82 -7.51 -0.22 -14.31
CA PRO A 82 -7.92 -1.26 -15.27
C PRO A 82 -7.44 -2.67 -14.91
N LEU A 83 -6.53 -2.81 -13.95
CA LEU A 83 -6.02 -4.10 -13.50
C LEU A 83 -6.86 -4.74 -12.39
N PHE A 84 -7.82 -4.01 -11.82
CA PHE A 84 -8.72 -4.50 -10.79
C PHE A 84 -10.09 -4.83 -11.37
N ASP A 85 -10.57 -6.05 -11.13
CA ASP A 85 -11.94 -6.42 -11.49
C ASP A 85 -12.94 -5.66 -10.62
N TRP A 86 -12.71 -5.63 -9.29
CA TRP A 86 -13.50 -4.90 -8.30
C TRP A 86 -12.62 -4.04 -7.40
N THR A 87 -13.14 -2.89 -7.00
CA THR A 87 -12.50 -1.96 -6.06
C THR A 87 -13.42 -1.66 -4.90
N LEU A 88 -12.91 -1.73 -3.68
CA LEU A 88 -13.65 -1.37 -2.47
C LEU A 88 -12.93 -0.24 -1.73
N PHE A 89 -13.70 0.73 -1.24
CA PHE A 89 -13.22 1.78 -0.35
C PHE A 89 -13.94 1.65 0.99
N LEU A 90 -13.18 1.61 2.09
CA LEU A 90 -13.74 1.59 3.44
C LEU A 90 -13.83 3.02 3.94
N GLU A 91 -15.04 3.56 3.95
CA GLU A 91 -15.32 4.86 4.55
C GLU A 91 -15.61 4.69 6.05
N VAL A 92 -14.80 5.34 6.87
CA VAL A 92 -14.91 5.34 8.33
C VAL A 92 -14.76 6.77 8.82
N ASP A 93 -15.51 7.15 9.86
CA ASP A 93 -15.39 8.46 10.49
C ASP A 93 -13.98 8.72 11.02
N ASP A 94 -13.49 9.93 10.80
CA ASP A 94 -12.12 10.33 11.15
C ASP A 94 -11.88 10.21 12.66
N ALA A 95 -12.90 10.49 13.48
CA ALA A 95 -12.82 10.32 14.93
C ALA A 95 -12.54 8.87 15.32
N VAL A 96 -13.21 7.90 14.67
CA VAL A 96 -13.01 6.47 14.89
C VAL A 96 -11.62 6.04 14.40
N LEU A 97 -11.16 6.58 13.27
CA LEU A 97 -9.81 6.29 12.76
C LEU A 97 -8.74 6.80 13.72
N VAL A 98 -8.88 8.02 14.25
CA VAL A 98 -7.96 8.61 15.23
C VAL A 98 -7.89 7.77 16.49
N GLU A 99 -9.03 7.38 17.06
CA GLU A 99 -9.06 6.52 18.25
C GLU A 99 -8.34 5.19 17.99
N ARG A 100 -8.71 4.47 16.92
CA ARG A 100 -8.08 3.18 16.58
C ARG A 100 -6.56 3.30 16.36
N LEU A 101 -6.11 4.40 15.78
CA LEU A 101 -4.68 4.66 15.59
C LEU A 101 -3.98 4.90 16.93
N ILE A 102 -4.59 5.67 17.83
CA ILE A 102 -4.06 5.90 19.18
C ILE A 102 -3.97 4.58 19.94
N ASP A 103 -5.03 3.78 19.94
CA ASP A 103 -5.08 2.51 20.66
C ASP A 103 -3.98 1.55 20.16
N ARG A 104 -3.83 1.42 18.84
CA ARG A 104 -2.75 0.60 18.25
C ARG A 104 -1.35 1.09 18.65
N TRP A 105 -1.14 2.40 18.76
CA TRP A 105 0.13 2.95 19.19
C TRP A 105 0.43 2.63 20.66
N LEU A 106 -0.59 2.73 21.51
CA LEU A 106 -0.49 2.37 22.93
C LEU A 106 -0.19 0.88 23.12
N GLU A 107 -0.82 0.01 22.33
CA GLU A 107 -0.54 -1.44 22.31
C GLU A 107 0.92 -1.75 21.90
N MET A 108 1.52 -0.92 21.06
CA MET A 108 2.94 -1.01 20.67
C MET A 108 3.90 -0.39 21.71
N GLY A 109 3.41 0.00 22.89
CA GLY A 109 4.21 0.58 23.96
C GLY A 109 4.68 2.01 23.72
N GLN A 110 4.09 2.71 22.74
CA GLN A 110 4.40 4.12 22.46
C GLN A 110 3.55 5.03 23.36
N ASP A 111 4.11 6.17 23.77
CA ASP A 111 3.41 7.13 24.62
C ASP A 111 2.46 8.05 23.80
N ARG A 112 1.50 8.67 24.48
CA ARG A 112 0.55 9.62 23.84
C ARG A 112 1.21 10.92 23.34
N ALA A 113 2.39 11.28 23.86
CA ALA A 113 3.14 12.49 23.52
C ALA A 113 4.01 12.35 22.26
N GLY A 114 4.26 11.14 21.75
CA GLY A 114 4.89 10.87 20.43
C GLY A 114 4.04 11.29 19.21
N ARG A 115 3.08 12.19 19.42
CA ARG A 115 2.02 12.58 18.52
C ARG A 115 2.55 13.38 17.33
N TRP A 116 2.09 13.02 16.13
CA TRP A 116 2.13 13.79 14.87
C TRP A 116 3.36 13.72 13.97
N ARG A 117 3.60 12.56 13.35
CA ARG A 117 4.36 12.53 12.07
C ARG A 117 3.74 11.74 10.93
N ALA A 118 2.71 10.93 11.17
CA ALA A 118 1.99 10.25 10.10
C ALA A 118 0.73 11.06 9.75
N PRO A 119 0.60 11.60 8.52
CA PRO A 119 -0.66 12.17 8.09
C PRO A 119 -1.74 11.07 8.10
N ILE A 120 -2.90 11.36 8.72
CA ILE A 120 -4.10 10.54 8.56
C ILE A 120 -4.64 10.85 7.17
N THR A 121 -4.13 10.16 6.17
CA THR A 121 -4.53 10.40 4.79
C THR A 121 -5.75 9.56 4.49
N LYS A 122 -6.95 10.13 4.69
CA LYS A 122 -8.18 9.61 4.12
C LYS A 122 -8.19 9.98 2.64
N ILE A 123 -7.88 9.03 1.77
CA ILE A 123 -7.82 9.28 0.33
C ILE A 123 -9.14 8.85 -0.26
N CYS A 124 -10.11 9.74 -0.16
CA CYS A 124 -11.32 9.66 -0.95
C CYS A 124 -11.09 10.52 -2.19
N SER A 125 -10.74 9.90 -3.31
CA SER A 125 -10.80 10.55 -4.61
C SER A 125 -11.87 9.87 -5.43
N THR A 126 -13.12 10.23 -5.11
CA THR A 126 -14.33 10.03 -5.90
C THR A 126 -14.55 8.60 -6.37
N LEU A 127 -15.43 7.86 -5.67
CA LEU A 127 -16.06 6.67 -6.21
C LEU A 127 -17.01 7.12 -7.35
N ASN A 128 -16.51 6.99 -8.58
CA ASN A 128 -17.13 7.36 -9.87
C ASN A 128 -17.42 8.85 -10.11
#